data_AF-A0A5C7NLW9-F1
#
_entry.id   AF-A0A5C7NLW9-F1
#
_cell.length_a   1.000
_cell.length_b   1.000
_cell.length_c   1.000
_cell.angle_alpha   90.00
_cell.angle_beta   90.00
_cell.angle_gamma   90.00
#
_symmetry.space_group_name_H-M   'P 1'
#
loop_
_entity.id
_entity.type
_entity.pdbx_description
1 polymer ?
#
loop_
_entity_poly.entity_id
_entity_poly.type
_entity_poly.pdbx_seq_one_letter_code
_entity_poly.pdbx_strand_id
1 'polypeptide(L)'
;MKRLSSACRGWLVGVALALAAAGPEARAEDTVTLYLPALTAVSPHLGFGVSAVLGLQIWQTFRKAPSPNVQNLSFGDGLVIWNPDARIASHSDAEAAARPLNINAQLVLWGKAFEYGDGVVVQLNLSLPRYRDWREKTPEVWTFALDPGGPAVETDLPARRYSIEPIVLRPDIVKAFSRPDALPLFDAPAGGESVGHLGAEFRAVESRSDAVYVRPVAGAPGWLRLQQLADARGEVVDFVSGLVRIYRADWRGAADLLGRVVESPSTPSALRLDAALLRARAKLEAGDDLEGIVREVDQAASVSPYARRAVMYQAVVRLIALRGSPVCERKPKLQALRQWLADRSMPFVAGDAWLQQFIDVVEFGERRCDR
;
A
#
# COMPACT_ATOMS: atom_id res chain seq x y z
N MET A 1 46.18 33.82 69.99
CA MET A 1 47.58 33.34 69.99
C MET A 1 47.66 32.16 69.03
N LYS A 2 48.57 32.23 68.04
CA LYS A 2 48.93 31.21 67.00
C LYS A 2 47.84 30.95 65.93
N ARG A 3 48.11 30.82 64.63
CA ARG A 3 49.25 31.10 63.71
C ARG A 3 48.71 30.87 62.28
N LEU A 4 49.33 31.53 61.31
CA LEU A 4 49.16 31.43 59.85
C LEU A 4 49.43 30.03 59.24
N SER A 5 48.81 29.72 58.08
CA SER A 5 49.49 29.22 56.84
C SER A 5 48.42 29.00 55.73
N SER A 6 48.30 29.82 54.69
CA SER A 6 49.02 29.79 53.41
C SER A 6 48.82 28.54 52.54
N ALA A 7 48.13 28.77 51.41
CA ALA A 7 48.36 28.26 50.06
C ALA A 7 48.22 26.74 49.77
N CYS A 8 47.33 26.41 48.82
CA CYS A 8 47.77 25.71 47.60
C CYS A 8 46.78 25.84 46.45
N ARG A 9 47.35 26.02 45.25
CA ARG A 9 46.72 26.15 43.94
C ARG A 9 46.13 24.82 43.47
N GLY A 10 45.04 24.90 42.72
CA GLY A 10 44.53 23.78 41.90
C GLY A 10 43.43 24.24 40.98
N TRP A 11 43.80 24.78 39.81
CA TRP A 11 42.87 24.96 38.69
C TRP A 11 42.51 23.56 38.16
N LEU A 12 41.27 23.13 38.38
CA LEU A 12 40.67 22.01 37.66
C LEU A 12 39.73 22.57 36.60
N VAL A 13 40.19 22.54 35.36
CA VAL A 13 39.35 22.67 34.17
C VAL A 13 38.51 21.40 34.09
N GLY A 14 37.28 21.49 34.62
CA GLY A 14 36.26 20.47 34.41
C GLY A 14 35.67 20.61 33.02
N VAL A 15 36.14 19.80 32.08
CA VAL A 15 35.46 19.56 30.81
C VAL A 15 34.12 18.87 31.14
N ALA A 16 33.05 19.65 31.18
CA ALA A 16 31.71 19.10 31.18
C ALA A 16 31.44 18.53 29.79
N LEU A 17 31.66 17.22 29.63
CA LEU A 17 31.05 16.45 28.54
C LEU A 17 29.54 16.58 28.70
N ALA A 18 28.93 17.46 27.91
CA ALA A 18 27.51 17.40 27.64
C ALA A 18 27.25 16.12 26.86
N LEU A 19 27.00 15.02 27.59
CA LEU A 19 26.25 13.89 27.08
C LEU A 19 24.86 14.43 26.73
N ALA A 20 24.72 14.87 25.48
CA ALA A 20 23.41 15.00 24.87
C ALA A 20 22.80 13.60 24.93
N ALA A 21 21.94 13.38 25.93
CA ALA A 21 21.01 12.28 25.90
C ALA A 21 20.23 12.44 24.60
N ALA A 22 20.56 11.60 23.62
CA ALA A 22 19.69 11.37 22.49
C ALA A 22 18.32 11.06 23.10
N GLY A 23 17.38 11.99 22.91
CA GLY A 23 15.99 11.73 23.25
C GLY A 23 15.57 10.43 22.54
N PRO A 24 14.54 9.75 23.03
CA PRO A 24 14.01 8.59 22.31
C PRO A 24 13.71 9.04 20.89
N GLU A 25 14.46 8.52 19.91
CA GLU A 25 14.13 8.67 18.50
C GLU A 25 12.65 8.27 18.40
N ALA A 26 11.82 9.23 18.02
CA ALA A 26 10.42 8.96 17.73
C ALA A 26 10.44 7.81 16.71
N ARG A 27 9.94 6.63 17.11
CA ARG A 27 9.74 5.49 16.21
C ARG A 27 9.05 6.06 14.97
N ALA A 28 9.77 6.13 13.85
CA ALA A 28 9.19 6.57 12.61
C ALA A 28 8.03 5.61 12.34
N GLU A 29 6.79 6.09 12.44
CA GLU A 29 5.63 5.30 12.07
C GLU A 29 5.86 4.80 10.63
N ASP A 30 5.73 3.49 10.40
CA ASP A 30 5.99 2.87 9.10
C ASP A 30 5.32 3.71 7.99
N THR A 31 6.14 4.31 7.12
CA THR A 31 5.69 5.21 6.06
C THR A 31 5.74 4.43 4.76
N VAL A 32 4.61 4.38 4.07
CA VAL A 32 4.50 3.72 2.77
C VAL A 32 4.55 4.78 1.68
N THR A 33 5.54 4.65 0.80
CA THR A 33 5.85 5.63 -0.24
C THR A 33 5.41 5.11 -1.61
N LEU A 34 4.60 5.91 -2.29
CA LEU A 34 4.28 5.78 -3.71
C LEU A 34 5.13 6.77 -4.50
N TYR A 35 5.95 6.24 -5.40
CA TYR A 35 6.75 7.04 -6.33
C TYR A 35 6.02 7.23 -7.65
N LEU A 36 5.93 8.48 -8.09
CA LEU A 36 5.22 8.92 -9.28
C LEU A 36 6.16 9.74 -10.16
N PRO A 37 6.91 9.10 -11.07
CA PRO A 37 7.58 9.83 -12.14
C PRO A 37 6.56 10.56 -13.03
N ALA A 38 7.00 11.58 -13.77
CA ALA A 38 6.20 12.10 -14.86
C ALA A 38 5.95 11.00 -15.90
N LEU A 39 4.72 10.92 -16.41
CA LEU A 39 4.41 9.97 -17.48
C LEU A 39 5.14 10.38 -18.76
N THR A 40 5.54 9.40 -19.56
CA THR A 40 6.16 9.67 -20.85
C THR A 40 5.10 10.20 -21.81
N ALA A 41 5.32 11.40 -22.35
CA ALA A 41 4.40 12.07 -23.27
C ALA A 41 5.17 12.92 -24.27
N VAL A 42 4.53 13.26 -25.39
CA VAL A 42 5.11 14.19 -26.40
C VAL A 42 5.34 15.57 -25.77
N SER A 43 4.36 16.06 -24.99
CA SER A 43 4.48 17.27 -24.20
C SER A 43 4.86 16.93 -22.75
N PRO A 44 5.98 17.44 -22.21
CA PRO A 44 6.35 17.23 -20.81
C PRO A 44 5.27 17.72 -19.82
N HIS A 45 4.57 18.80 -20.16
CA HIS A 45 3.48 19.35 -19.33
C HIS A 45 2.29 18.39 -19.23
N LEU A 46 1.99 17.65 -20.30
CA LEU A 46 0.93 16.66 -20.30
C LEU A 46 1.26 15.50 -19.34
N GLY A 47 2.46 14.92 -19.51
CA GLY A 47 2.90 13.80 -18.68
C GLY A 47 2.98 14.15 -17.19
N PHE A 48 3.42 15.37 -16.89
CA PHE A 48 3.44 15.91 -15.53
C PHE A 48 2.03 16.15 -14.98
N GLY A 49 1.16 16.84 -15.72
CA GLY A 49 -0.20 17.14 -15.28
C GLY A 49 -1.02 15.88 -15.01
N VAL A 50 -0.91 14.86 -15.87
CA VAL A 50 -1.58 13.57 -15.64
C VAL A 50 -1.03 12.86 -14.40
N SER A 51 0.29 12.83 -14.22
CA SER A 51 0.91 12.23 -13.03
C SER A 51 0.47 12.94 -11.74
N ALA A 52 0.35 14.27 -11.77
CA ALA A 52 -0.15 15.08 -10.66
C ALA A 52 -1.63 14.77 -10.35
N VAL A 53 -2.50 14.70 -11.37
CA VAL A 53 -3.91 14.31 -11.22
C VAL A 53 -4.04 12.96 -10.52
N LEU A 54 -3.38 11.93 -11.06
CA LEU A 54 -3.43 10.57 -10.51
C LEU A 54 -2.84 10.53 -9.10
N GLY A 55 -1.72 11.23 -8.89
CA GLY A 55 -1.09 11.30 -7.59
C GLY A 55 -1.95 11.94 -6.51
N LEU A 56 -2.63 13.04 -6.83
CA LEU A 56 -3.57 13.69 -5.92
C LEU A 56 -4.79 12.80 -5.66
N GLN A 57 -5.35 12.15 -6.69
CA GLN A 57 -6.46 11.21 -6.53
C GLN A 57 -6.11 10.06 -5.59
N ILE A 58 -4.94 9.44 -5.76
CA ILE A 58 -4.46 8.35 -4.91
C ILE A 58 -4.15 8.86 -3.50
N TRP A 59 -3.43 9.96 -3.38
CA TRP A 59 -3.00 10.52 -2.10
C TRP A 59 -4.16 10.91 -1.18
N GLN A 60 -5.27 11.41 -1.74
CA GLN A 60 -6.50 11.69 -0.98
C GLN A 60 -7.02 10.48 -0.18
N THR A 61 -6.71 9.27 -0.64
CA THR A 61 -7.15 8.03 0.01
C THR A 61 -6.27 7.64 1.20
N PHE A 62 -5.13 8.31 1.44
CA PHE A 62 -4.13 7.93 2.44
C PHE A 62 -4.47 8.39 3.87
N ARG A 63 -5.67 8.07 4.36
CA ARG A 63 -6.06 8.42 5.73
C ARG A 63 -5.07 7.89 6.77
N LYS A 64 -4.77 8.66 7.81
CA LYS A 64 -3.90 8.22 8.93
C LYS A 64 -4.61 7.31 9.93
N ALA A 65 -5.93 7.43 10.02
CA ALA A 65 -6.77 6.74 10.98
C ALA A 65 -8.17 6.54 10.41
N PRO A 66 -8.98 5.60 10.94
CA PRO A 66 -10.39 5.53 10.59
C PRO A 66 -11.14 6.77 11.11
N SER A 67 -12.28 7.10 10.51
CA SER A 67 -13.15 8.18 10.99
C SER A 67 -14.57 7.65 11.14
N PRO A 68 -15.19 7.71 12.33
CA PRO A 68 -14.61 8.19 13.60
C PRO A 68 -13.53 7.24 14.17
N ASN A 69 -12.50 7.79 14.85
CA ASN A 69 -11.38 7.01 15.40
C ASN A 69 -11.57 6.61 16.88
N VAL A 70 -12.65 5.90 17.19
CA VAL A 70 -13.01 5.56 18.60
C VAL A 70 -11.94 4.70 19.29
N GLN A 71 -11.21 3.88 18.53
CA GLN A 71 -10.19 2.96 19.04
C GLN A 71 -8.77 3.55 19.03
N ASN A 72 -8.62 4.84 18.69
CA ASN A 72 -7.33 5.54 18.59
C ASN A 72 -6.29 4.78 17.72
N LEU A 73 -6.76 4.22 16.59
CA LEU A 73 -5.91 3.50 15.64
C LEU A 73 -5.10 4.48 14.79
N SER A 74 -3.88 4.08 14.41
CA SER A 74 -3.04 4.74 13.42
C SER A 74 -2.61 3.71 12.36
N PHE A 75 -2.66 4.11 11.10
CA PHE A 75 -2.19 3.35 9.94
C PHE A 75 -0.82 3.85 9.44
N GLY A 76 -0.07 4.57 10.29
CA GLY A 76 1.16 5.24 9.93
C GLY A 76 0.98 6.30 8.85
N ASP A 77 2.04 6.59 8.11
CA ASP A 77 2.06 7.64 7.09
C ASP A 77 2.03 7.10 5.67
N GLY A 78 1.35 7.82 4.77
CA GLY A 78 1.41 7.58 3.33
C GLY A 78 2.10 8.77 2.66
N LEU A 79 3.16 8.50 1.91
CA LEU A 79 3.92 9.51 1.19
C LEU A 79 3.75 9.32 -0.33
N VAL A 80 3.58 10.42 -1.05
CA VAL A 80 3.67 10.44 -2.51
C VAL A 80 4.86 11.30 -2.90
N ILE A 81 5.80 10.72 -3.64
CA ILE A 81 6.95 11.44 -4.18
C ILE A 81 6.73 11.62 -5.68
N TRP A 82 6.55 12.87 -6.09
CA TRP A 82 6.52 13.23 -7.50
C TRP A 82 7.91 13.56 -8.01
N ASN A 83 8.27 12.99 -9.15
CA ASN A 83 9.51 13.35 -9.83
C ASN A 83 9.22 13.74 -11.28
N PRO A 84 9.16 15.05 -11.60
CA PRO A 84 8.84 15.53 -12.95
C PRO A 84 9.93 15.19 -13.98
N ASP A 85 11.14 14.88 -13.53
CA ASP A 85 12.32 14.69 -14.39
C ASP A 85 12.61 13.22 -14.66
N ALA A 86 12.16 12.34 -13.76
CA ALA A 86 12.32 10.89 -13.96
C ALA A 86 11.52 10.40 -15.16
N ARG A 87 12.16 9.54 -15.96
CA ARG A 87 11.54 8.82 -17.08
C ARG A 87 11.75 7.34 -16.86
N ILE A 88 10.64 6.60 -16.84
CA ILE A 88 10.62 5.16 -16.59
C ILE A 88 10.02 4.49 -17.82
N ALA A 89 10.75 3.53 -18.40
CA ALA A 89 10.34 2.84 -19.62
C ALA A 89 9.94 1.38 -19.37
N SER A 90 10.35 0.81 -18.24
CA SER A 90 10.11 -0.60 -17.91
C SER A 90 9.87 -0.83 -16.41
N HIS A 91 9.33 -1.99 -16.07
CA HIS A 91 9.20 -2.41 -14.66
C HIS A 91 10.56 -2.47 -13.96
N SER A 92 11.62 -2.89 -14.68
CA SER A 92 12.98 -2.94 -14.12
C SER A 92 13.50 -1.54 -13.77
N ASP A 93 13.28 -0.55 -14.65
CA ASP A 93 13.66 0.84 -14.38
C ASP A 93 12.87 1.40 -13.20
N ALA A 94 11.57 1.09 -13.13
CA ALA A 94 10.71 1.49 -12.02
C ALA A 94 11.21 0.94 -10.68
N GLU A 95 11.52 -0.36 -10.63
CA GLU A 95 12.04 -1.03 -9.45
C GLU A 95 13.44 -0.52 -9.05
N ALA A 96 14.27 -0.12 -10.01
CA ALA A 96 15.56 0.51 -9.74
C ALA A 96 15.39 1.93 -9.18
N ALA A 97 14.46 2.72 -9.75
CA ALA A 97 14.18 4.09 -9.32
C ALA A 97 13.52 4.18 -7.93
N ALA A 98 12.92 3.10 -7.45
CA ALA A 98 12.33 3.03 -6.12
C ALA A 98 13.35 2.91 -4.98
N ARG A 99 14.55 2.37 -5.26
CA ARG A 99 15.55 1.98 -4.25
C ARG A 99 16.37 3.09 -3.60
N PRO A 100 16.68 4.23 -4.26
CA PRO A 100 17.48 5.29 -3.63
C PRO A 100 16.94 5.66 -2.25
N LEU A 101 17.83 5.86 -1.27
CA LEU A 101 17.45 6.03 0.14
C LEU A 101 16.49 7.20 0.38
N ASN A 102 16.57 8.25 -0.45
CA ASN A 102 15.69 9.41 -0.39
C ASN A 102 14.30 9.17 -1.01
N ILE A 103 14.10 8.05 -1.70
CA ILE A 103 12.82 7.66 -2.30
C ILE A 103 12.23 6.49 -1.53
N ASN A 104 12.96 5.37 -1.48
CA ASN A 104 12.59 4.13 -0.81
C ASN A 104 11.10 3.77 -0.94
N ALA A 105 10.65 3.65 -2.18
CA ALA A 105 9.25 3.50 -2.53
C ALA A 105 8.79 2.03 -2.61
N GLN A 106 7.68 1.74 -1.95
CA GLN A 106 7.02 0.43 -1.97
C GLN A 106 6.20 0.24 -3.25
N LEU A 107 5.77 1.32 -3.89
CA LEU A 107 4.99 1.32 -5.12
C LEU A 107 5.55 2.33 -6.11
N VAL A 108 5.57 1.99 -7.40
CA VAL A 108 5.90 2.90 -8.49
C VAL A 108 4.83 2.83 -9.55
N LEU A 109 4.07 3.91 -9.73
CA LEU A 109 3.09 4.03 -10.82
C LEU A 109 3.69 4.91 -11.91
N TRP A 110 3.84 4.33 -13.10
CA TRP A 110 4.51 4.94 -14.24
C TRP A 110 3.77 4.60 -15.53
N GLY A 111 4.17 5.18 -16.66
CA GLY A 111 3.49 4.90 -17.92
C GLY A 111 3.63 6.01 -18.94
N LYS A 112 2.61 6.12 -19.80
CA LYS A 112 2.58 7.02 -20.93
C LYS A 112 1.26 7.78 -20.99
N ALA A 113 1.30 9.01 -21.49
CA ALA A 113 0.12 9.81 -21.76
C ALA A 113 0.14 10.34 -23.20
N PHE A 114 -1.00 10.29 -23.86
CA PHE A 114 -1.19 10.69 -25.24
C PHE A 114 -2.43 11.57 -25.34
N GLU A 115 -2.35 12.67 -26.09
CA GLU A 115 -3.55 13.39 -26.52
C GLU A 115 -4.24 12.55 -27.60
N TYR A 116 -5.56 12.36 -27.45
CA TYR A 116 -6.35 11.59 -28.41
C TYR A 116 -7.76 12.18 -28.52
N GLY A 117 -8.06 12.81 -29.66
CA GLY A 117 -9.29 13.57 -29.85
C GLY A 117 -9.43 14.66 -28.79
N ASP A 118 -10.59 14.73 -28.15
CA ASP A 118 -10.89 15.67 -27.05
C ASP A 118 -10.55 15.09 -25.66
N GLY A 119 -9.62 14.13 -25.58
CA GLY A 119 -9.26 13.44 -24.34
C GLY A 119 -7.77 13.17 -24.21
N VAL A 120 -7.38 12.67 -23.04
CA VAL A 120 -6.03 12.20 -22.78
C VAL A 120 -6.07 10.71 -22.46
N VAL A 121 -5.50 9.89 -23.33
CA VAL A 121 -5.35 8.45 -23.12
C VAL A 121 -4.11 8.20 -22.30
N VAL A 122 -4.25 7.45 -21.21
CA VAL A 122 -3.18 7.16 -20.27
C VAL A 122 -2.99 5.66 -20.18
N GLN A 123 -1.78 5.19 -20.50
CA GLN A 123 -1.37 3.81 -20.31
C GLN A 123 -0.51 3.70 -19.06
N LEU A 124 -0.96 2.92 -18.08
CA LEU A 124 -0.33 2.86 -16.77
C LEU A 124 0.26 1.47 -16.51
N ASN A 125 1.35 1.48 -15.76
CA ASN A 125 1.98 0.29 -15.23
C ASN A 125 2.30 0.52 -13.75
N LEU A 126 2.12 -0.51 -12.94
CA LEU A 126 2.44 -0.48 -11.51
C LEU A 126 3.54 -1.50 -11.23
N SER A 127 4.59 -1.06 -10.55
CA SER A 127 5.67 -1.92 -10.05
C SER A 127 5.68 -1.89 -8.52
N LEU A 128 5.75 -3.08 -7.91
CA LEU A 128 5.81 -3.31 -6.47
C LEU A 128 7.15 -4.00 -6.13
N PRO A 129 8.25 -3.22 -6.06
CA PRO A 129 9.58 -3.77 -5.90
C PRO A 129 9.69 -4.65 -4.65
N ARG A 130 10.50 -5.71 -4.74
CA ARG A 130 10.82 -6.59 -3.62
C ARG A 130 12.24 -6.29 -3.16
N TYR A 131 12.37 -5.56 -2.06
CA TYR A 131 13.63 -5.36 -1.37
C TYR A 131 13.36 -5.15 0.12
N ARG A 132 14.40 -5.31 0.95
CA ARG A 132 14.32 -5.02 2.38
C ARG A 132 14.38 -3.51 2.56
N ASP A 133 13.26 -2.91 2.96
CA ASP A 133 13.20 -1.51 3.36
C ASP A 133 13.41 -1.38 4.88
N TRP A 134 13.19 -0.18 5.42
CA TRP A 134 13.37 0.13 6.84
C TRP A 134 12.17 -0.25 7.71
N ARG A 135 11.05 -0.67 7.11
CA ARG A 135 9.83 -0.99 7.87
C ARG A 135 10.06 -2.26 8.67
N GLU A 136 9.61 -2.25 9.92
CA GLU A 136 9.66 -3.45 10.77
C GLU A 136 8.60 -4.47 10.35
N LYS A 137 7.46 -3.97 9.87
CA LYS A 137 6.32 -4.78 9.45
C LYS A 137 6.18 -4.74 7.93
N THR A 138 5.79 -5.89 7.37
CA THR A 138 5.44 -6.04 5.96
C THR A 138 4.02 -6.57 5.83
N PRO A 139 2.99 -5.75 6.15
CA PRO A 139 1.60 -6.20 6.10
C PRO A 139 1.21 -6.73 4.73
N GLU A 140 1.88 -6.34 3.65
CA GLU A 140 1.65 -6.88 2.31
C GLU A 140 2.04 -8.36 2.13
N VAL A 141 2.83 -8.95 3.02
CA VAL A 141 3.18 -10.39 3.00
C VAL A 141 2.27 -11.14 3.96
N TRP A 142 1.59 -12.16 3.46
CA TRP A 142 0.63 -12.93 4.25
C TRP A 142 1.29 -14.14 4.90
N THR A 143 1.68 -14.01 6.16
CA THR A 143 2.26 -15.12 6.92
C THR A 143 1.20 -15.81 7.76
N PHE A 144 0.99 -17.11 7.54
CA PHE A 144 0.03 -17.91 8.31
C PHE A 144 0.67 -19.17 8.88
N ALA A 145 0.52 -19.37 10.19
CA ALA A 145 0.83 -20.62 10.88
C ALA A 145 -0.47 -21.21 11.44
N LEU A 146 -0.70 -22.49 11.15
CA LEU A 146 -1.91 -23.20 11.58
C LEU A 146 -1.97 -23.34 13.10
N ASP A 147 -0.84 -23.67 13.73
CA ASP A 147 -0.71 -23.84 15.17
C ASP A 147 0.46 -22.99 15.72
N PRO A 148 0.37 -22.48 16.96
CA PRO A 148 1.47 -21.76 17.59
C PRO A 148 2.76 -22.59 17.63
N GLY A 149 3.87 -21.97 17.23
CA GLY A 149 5.19 -22.60 17.15
C GLY A 149 5.37 -23.63 16.02
N GLY A 150 4.38 -23.79 15.15
CA GLY A 150 4.49 -24.59 13.93
C GLY A 150 5.18 -23.84 12.78
N PRO A 151 5.42 -24.53 11.65
CA PRO A 151 5.82 -23.86 10.42
C PRO A 151 4.75 -22.85 9.97
N ALA A 152 5.17 -21.88 9.16
CA ALA A 152 4.30 -20.90 8.56
C ALA A 152 4.44 -20.93 7.03
N VAL A 153 3.35 -20.62 6.34
CA VAL A 153 3.36 -20.37 4.90
C VAL A 153 3.30 -18.86 4.67
N GLU A 154 4.17 -18.36 3.80
CA GLU A 154 4.19 -16.94 3.41
C GLU A 154 3.64 -16.75 2.00
N THR A 155 2.53 -16.04 1.87
CA THR A 155 1.88 -15.76 0.59
C THR A 155 2.04 -14.29 0.26
N ASP A 156 2.78 -14.02 -0.81
CA ASP A 156 3.01 -12.67 -1.32
C ASP A 156 1.75 -12.12 -2.04
N LEU A 157 1.80 -10.86 -2.48
CA LEU A 157 0.78 -10.26 -3.34
C LEU A 157 0.54 -11.10 -4.62
N PRO A 158 -0.67 -11.08 -5.21
CA PRO A 158 -0.99 -11.92 -6.38
C PRO A 158 -0.07 -11.66 -7.58
N ALA A 159 0.31 -10.39 -7.78
CA ALA A 159 1.32 -9.96 -8.72
C ALA A 159 2.08 -8.73 -8.17
N ARG A 160 3.31 -8.54 -8.66
CA ARG A 160 4.16 -7.37 -8.35
C ARG A 160 4.35 -6.41 -9.51
N ARG A 161 3.90 -6.79 -10.70
CA ARG A 161 3.99 -6.01 -11.93
C ARG A 161 2.64 -6.07 -12.60
N TYR A 162 2.02 -4.90 -12.78
CA TYR A 162 0.73 -4.78 -13.45
C TYR A 162 0.90 -3.91 -14.68
N SER A 163 0.33 -4.37 -15.79
CA SER A 163 0.00 -3.52 -16.92
C SER A 163 -1.48 -3.24 -16.86
N ILE A 164 -1.84 -1.97 -16.84
CA ILE A 164 -3.19 -1.50 -16.59
C ILE A 164 -3.78 -1.02 -17.91
N GLU A 165 -5.03 -1.39 -18.18
CA GLU A 165 -5.70 -0.97 -19.40
C GLU A 165 -5.72 0.55 -19.54
N PRO A 166 -5.70 1.07 -20.78
CA PRO A 166 -5.69 2.51 -20.99
C PRO A 166 -6.94 3.17 -20.41
N ILE A 167 -6.76 4.24 -19.65
CA ILE A 167 -7.86 5.09 -19.17
C ILE A 167 -7.91 6.38 -19.98
N VAL A 168 -9.10 6.99 -20.06
CA VAL A 168 -9.29 8.29 -20.71
C VAL A 168 -9.58 9.34 -19.65
N LEU A 169 -8.73 10.36 -19.58
CA LEU A 169 -8.93 11.52 -18.74
C LEU A 169 -9.51 12.68 -19.54
N ARG A 170 -10.37 13.47 -18.90
CA ARG A 170 -10.92 14.67 -19.50
C ARG A 170 -9.86 15.79 -19.53
N PRO A 171 -9.75 16.58 -20.63
CA PRO A 171 -8.73 17.61 -20.74
C PRO A 171 -8.88 18.76 -19.74
N ASP A 172 -10.12 19.08 -19.33
CA ASP A 172 -10.40 20.12 -18.34
C ASP A 172 -9.74 19.80 -17.00
N ILE A 173 -9.81 18.54 -16.57
CA ILE A 173 -9.15 18.04 -15.37
C ILE A 173 -7.63 18.14 -15.54
N VAL A 174 -7.08 17.60 -16.63
CA VAL A 174 -5.61 17.60 -16.85
C VAL A 174 -5.05 19.03 -16.87
N LYS A 175 -5.78 19.97 -17.49
CA LYS A 175 -5.40 21.38 -17.53
C LYS A 175 -5.51 22.07 -16.17
N ALA A 176 -6.53 21.77 -15.37
CA ALA A 176 -6.69 22.34 -14.03
C ALA A 176 -5.55 21.96 -13.08
N PHE A 177 -4.96 20.77 -13.29
CA PHE A 177 -3.92 20.20 -12.43
C PHE A 177 -2.53 20.18 -13.07
N SER A 178 -2.32 20.87 -14.20
CA SER A 178 -1.00 20.97 -14.83
C SER A 178 0.03 21.74 -13.98
N ARG A 179 -0.45 22.44 -12.93
CA ARG A 179 0.34 23.18 -11.95
C ARG A 179 -0.14 22.85 -10.53
N PRO A 180 0.23 21.69 -9.97
CA PRO A 180 -0.21 21.30 -8.63
C PRO A 180 0.27 22.28 -7.56
N ASP A 181 1.42 22.91 -7.76
CA ASP A 181 1.98 23.98 -6.91
C ASP A 181 1.06 25.21 -6.80
N ALA A 182 0.28 25.47 -7.85
CA ALA A 182 -0.61 26.62 -7.96
C ALA A 182 -2.06 26.30 -7.57
N LEU A 183 -2.34 25.13 -6.97
CA LEU A 183 -3.68 24.81 -6.52
C LEU A 183 -4.07 25.70 -5.33
N PRO A 184 -5.23 26.39 -5.38
CA PRO A 184 -5.64 27.28 -4.31
C PRO A 184 -6.01 26.51 -3.04
N LEU A 185 -5.65 27.08 -1.90
CA LEU A 185 -6.03 26.61 -0.58
C LEU A 185 -7.09 27.53 0.01
N PHE A 186 -8.07 26.95 0.69
CA PHE A 186 -9.21 27.68 1.26
C PHE A 186 -9.23 27.59 2.79
N ASP A 187 -9.81 28.57 3.46
CA ASP A 187 -10.00 28.56 4.92
C ASP A 187 -11.00 27.50 5.41
N ALA A 188 -11.96 27.11 4.55
CA ALA A 188 -13.01 26.13 4.85
C ALA A 188 -13.09 24.98 3.81
N PRO A 189 -13.51 23.77 4.23
CA PRO A 189 -13.53 22.58 3.38
C PRO A 189 -14.52 22.68 2.22
N ALA A 190 -15.66 23.35 2.42
CA ALA A 190 -16.66 23.60 1.38
C ALA A 190 -16.25 24.70 0.38
N GLY A 191 -15.11 25.37 0.63
CA GLY A 191 -14.69 26.59 -0.04
C GLY A 191 -14.86 27.83 0.85
N GLY A 192 -14.27 28.93 0.43
CA GLY A 192 -14.20 30.18 1.17
C GLY A 192 -13.16 31.11 0.57
N GLU A 193 -12.52 31.96 1.38
CA GLU A 193 -11.44 32.80 0.90
C GLU A 193 -10.18 31.98 0.62
N SER A 194 -9.48 32.32 -0.47
CA SER A 194 -8.20 31.69 -0.76
C SER A 194 -7.16 32.19 0.25
N VAL A 195 -6.62 31.27 1.05
CA VAL A 195 -5.57 31.55 2.06
C VAL A 195 -4.16 31.37 1.51
N GLY A 196 -4.03 30.90 0.27
CA GLY A 196 -2.75 30.68 -0.38
C GLY A 196 -2.81 29.63 -1.48
N HIS A 197 -1.65 29.05 -1.79
CA HIS A 197 -1.51 27.98 -2.77
C HIS A 197 -0.76 26.79 -2.15
N LEU A 198 -0.94 25.61 -2.72
CA LEU A 198 -0.40 24.35 -2.21
C LEU A 198 1.14 24.35 -2.12
N GLY A 199 1.81 24.99 -3.09
CA GLY A 199 3.28 25.00 -3.18
C GLY A 199 3.87 23.66 -3.64
N ALA A 200 5.19 23.62 -3.79
CA ALA A 200 5.89 22.42 -4.27
C ALA A 200 6.01 21.32 -3.20
N GLU A 201 5.99 21.69 -1.92
CA GLU A 201 6.15 20.78 -0.79
C GLU A 201 5.08 21.05 0.27
N PHE A 202 4.36 20.01 0.69
CA PHE A 202 3.30 20.11 1.69
C PHE A 202 3.07 18.77 2.39
N ARG A 203 2.35 18.82 3.52
CA ARG A 203 1.92 17.63 4.27
C ARG A 203 0.40 17.63 4.42
N ALA A 204 -0.23 16.47 4.23
CA ALA A 204 -1.63 16.27 4.64
C ALA A 204 -1.71 16.24 6.17
N VAL A 205 -2.69 16.96 6.70
CA VAL A 205 -3.01 16.99 8.13
C VAL A 205 -4.33 16.26 8.38
N GLU A 206 -5.36 16.54 7.58
CA GLU A 206 -6.68 15.91 7.67
C GLU A 206 -7.21 15.63 6.27
N SER A 207 -7.84 14.47 6.05
CA SER A 207 -8.50 14.13 4.78
C SER A 207 -9.99 13.91 5.01
N ARG A 208 -10.82 14.57 4.20
CA ARG A 208 -12.27 14.36 4.06
C ARG A 208 -12.57 13.81 2.66
N SER A 209 -13.81 13.39 2.42
CA SER A 209 -14.22 12.79 1.14
C SER A 209 -13.85 13.65 -0.07
N ASP A 210 -13.92 14.97 0.06
CA ASP A 210 -13.86 15.92 -1.04
C ASP A 210 -12.90 17.11 -0.83
N ALA A 211 -12.24 17.16 0.33
CA ALA A 211 -11.27 18.19 0.67
C ALA A 211 -10.17 17.61 1.59
N VAL A 212 -8.96 18.12 1.44
CA VAL A 212 -7.81 17.72 2.28
C VAL A 212 -7.23 18.97 2.92
N TYR A 213 -7.12 18.98 4.25
CA TYR A 213 -6.42 20.03 4.96
C TYR A 213 -4.92 19.78 4.86
N VAL A 214 -4.20 20.74 4.32
CA VAL A 214 -2.77 20.65 4.03
C VAL A 214 -2.00 21.74 4.76
N ARG A 215 -0.75 21.43 5.05
CA ARG A 215 0.24 22.39 5.53
C ARG A 215 1.39 22.47 4.52
N PRO A 216 1.43 23.49 3.66
CA PRO A 216 2.60 23.80 2.85
C PRO A 216 3.84 24.03 3.72
N VAL A 217 5.03 23.73 3.19
CA VAL A 217 6.29 24.10 3.85
C VAL A 217 6.45 25.61 3.89
N ALA A 218 6.07 26.28 2.80
CA ALA A 218 6.04 27.73 2.68
C ALA A 218 4.60 28.18 2.40
N GLY A 219 3.96 28.84 3.37
CA GLY A 219 2.61 29.37 3.25
C GLY A 219 1.72 29.06 4.45
N ALA A 220 0.48 29.57 4.41
CA ALA A 220 -0.53 29.27 5.41
C ALA A 220 -1.15 27.87 5.13
N PRO A 221 -1.47 27.09 6.18
CA PRO A 221 -2.24 25.87 6.01
C PRO A 221 -3.68 26.18 5.56
N GLY A 222 -4.29 25.27 4.82
CA GLY A 222 -5.62 25.46 4.26
C GLY A 222 -6.20 24.19 3.65
N TRP A 223 -7.45 24.25 3.22
CA TRP A 223 -8.18 23.17 2.58
C TRP A 223 -7.95 23.18 1.07
N LEU A 224 -7.43 22.08 0.56
CA LEU A 224 -7.37 21.77 -0.86
C LEU A 224 -8.64 21.06 -1.28
N ARG A 225 -9.41 21.64 -2.21
CA ARG A 225 -10.66 21.06 -2.72
C ARG A 225 -10.40 20.14 -3.91
N LEU A 226 -11.00 18.95 -3.86
CA LEU A 226 -10.68 17.87 -4.79
C LEU A 226 -11.94 17.18 -5.37
N GLN A 227 -13.11 17.80 -5.25
CA GLN A 227 -14.41 17.27 -5.72
C GLN A 227 -14.36 16.74 -7.17
N GLN A 228 -13.84 17.54 -8.11
CA GLN A 228 -13.73 17.11 -9.52
C GLN A 228 -12.81 15.90 -9.72
N LEU A 229 -11.86 15.69 -8.82
CA LEU A 229 -10.95 14.53 -8.85
C LEU A 229 -11.57 13.31 -8.16
N ALA A 230 -12.39 13.51 -7.14
CA ALA A 230 -13.06 12.42 -6.42
C ALA A 230 -14.12 11.72 -7.29
N ASP A 231 -14.87 12.49 -8.08
CA ASP A 231 -15.91 11.95 -8.98
C ASP A 231 -15.32 11.25 -10.21
N ALA A 232 -14.06 11.56 -10.55
CA ALA A 232 -13.33 10.99 -11.69
C ALA A 232 -12.40 9.83 -11.29
N ARG A 233 -12.59 9.22 -10.10
CA ARG A 233 -11.76 8.08 -9.67
C ARG A 233 -12.12 6.84 -10.49
N GLY A 234 -11.14 6.35 -11.25
CA GLY A 234 -11.22 5.08 -11.96
C GLY A 234 -10.70 3.90 -11.12
N GLU A 235 -10.91 2.69 -11.63
CA GLU A 235 -10.47 1.44 -11.01
C GLU A 235 -8.96 1.41 -10.72
N VAL A 236 -8.17 2.14 -11.49
CA VAL A 236 -6.71 2.25 -11.29
C VAL A 236 -6.39 2.94 -9.98
N VAL A 237 -7.04 4.08 -9.71
CA VAL A 237 -6.84 4.85 -8.48
C VAL A 237 -7.24 3.97 -7.30
N ASP A 238 -8.42 3.35 -7.36
CA ASP A 238 -8.91 2.49 -6.28
C ASP A 238 -8.01 1.28 -6.04
N PHE A 239 -7.49 0.65 -7.11
CA PHE A 239 -6.58 -0.48 -6.98
C PHE A 239 -5.24 -0.09 -6.33
N VAL A 240 -4.59 0.98 -6.82
CA VAL A 240 -3.31 1.45 -6.25
C VAL A 240 -3.51 1.92 -4.81
N SER A 241 -4.57 2.67 -4.53
CA SER A 241 -4.93 3.10 -3.19
C SER A 241 -5.23 1.93 -2.25
N GLY A 242 -5.92 0.89 -2.73
CA GLY A 242 -6.17 -0.34 -2.00
C GLY A 242 -4.89 -1.07 -1.63
N LEU A 243 -3.93 -1.15 -2.55
CA LEU A 243 -2.59 -1.68 -2.28
C LEU A 243 -1.85 -0.85 -1.24
N VAL A 244 -1.82 0.49 -1.35
CA VAL A 244 -1.17 1.33 -0.33
C VAL A 244 -1.79 1.08 1.05
N ARG A 245 -3.12 0.91 1.13
CA ARG A 245 -3.80 0.58 2.39
C ARG A 245 -3.44 -0.79 2.93
N ILE A 246 -3.25 -1.79 2.07
CA ILE A 246 -2.71 -3.10 2.46
C ILE A 246 -1.33 -2.94 3.09
N TYR A 247 -0.41 -2.23 2.44
CA TYR A 247 0.95 -1.98 2.96
C TYR A 247 0.96 -1.25 4.31
N ARG A 248 -0.13 -0.51 4.62
CA ARG A 248 -0.34 0.25 5.87
C ARG A 248 -1.25 -0.44 6.88
N ALA A 249 -1.67 -1.69 6.61
CA ALA A 249 -2.63 -2.44 7.41
C ALA A 249 -3.99 -1.74 7.65
N ASP A 250 -4.42 -0.81 6.77
CA ASP A 250 -5.79 -0.29 6.75
C ASP A 250 -6.72 -1.28 6.02
N TRP A 251 -7.00 -2.41 6.68
CA TRP A 251 -7.68 -3.55 6.08
C TRP A 251 -9.10 -3.26 5.60
N ARG A 252 -9.93 -2.62 6.43
CA ARG A 252 -11.29 -2.22 6.02
C ARG A 252 -11.26 -1.26 4.84
N GLY A 253 -10.37 -0.27 4.91
CA GLY A 253 -10.20 0.70 3.84
C GLY A 253 -9.72 0.09 2.52
N ALA A 254 -8.81 -0.89 2.61
CA ALA A 254 -8.37 -1.66 1.45
C ALA A 254 -9.52 -2.48 0.85
N ALA A 255 -10.32 -3.16 1.69
CA ALA A 255 -11.47 -3.95 1.24
C ALA A 255 -12.52 -3.09 0.52
N ASP A 256 -12.78 -1.86 1.00
CA ASP A 256 -13.72 -0.92 0.38
C ASP A 256 -13.25 -0.48 -1.02
N LEU A 257 -11.96 -0.13 -1.16
CA LEU A 257 -11.40 0.33 -2.43
C LEU A 257 -11.29 -0.82 -3.45
N LEU A 258 -10.78 -1.97 -3.02
CA LEU A 258 -10.68 -3.15 -3.87
C LEU A 258 -12.05 -3.71 -4.25
N GLY A 259 -13.07 -3.53 -3.39
CA GLY A 259 -14.47 -3.83 -3.71
C GLY A 259 -14.97 -3.09 -4.94
N ARG A 260 -14.68 -1.79 -5.05
CA ARG A 260 -15.04 -0.98 -6.23
C ARG A 260 -14.34 -1.46 -7.50
N VAL A 261 -13.08 -1.88 -7.39
CA VAL A 261 -12.35 -2.48 -8.51
C VAL A 261 -13.00 -3.80 -8.96
N VAL A 262 -13.42 -4.64 -8.01
CA VAL A 262 -14.08 -5.92 -8.30
C VAL A 262 -15.44 -5.71 -8.97
N GLU A 263 -16.22 -4.77 -8.43
CA GLU A 263 -17.60 -4.47 -8.84
C GLU A 263 -17.68 -3.68 -10.15
N SER A 264 -16.59 -3.01 -10.55
CA SER A 264 -16.56 -2.25 -11.79
C SER A 264 -16.60 -3.17 -13.03
N PRO A 265 -17.55 -2.94 -13.97
CA PRO A 265 -17.66 -3.73 -15.19
C PRO A 265 -16.49 -3.47 -16.16
N SER A 266 -15.84 -2.30 -16.08
CA SER A 266 -14.70 -1.94 -16.94
C SER A 266 -13.40 -2.62 -16.51
N THR A 267 -13.31 -3.16 -15.28
CA THR A 267 -12.08 -3.76 -14.78
C THR A 267 -11.69 -5.01 -15.57
N PRO A 268 -10.45 -5.10 -16.08
CA PRO A 268 -9.95 -6.29 -16.78
C PRO A 268 -9.96 -7.52 -15.89
N SER A 269 -10.26 -8.71 -16.45
CA SER A 269 -10.41 -9.94 -15.66
C SER A 269 -9.19 -10.28 -14.79
N ALA A 270 -7.96 -10.01 -15.27
CA ALA A 270 -6.74 -10.24 -14.49
C ALA A 270 -6.64 -9.30 -13.27
N LEU A 271 -6.92 -8.00 -13.46
CA LEU A 271 -6.90 -7.01 -12.38
C LEU A 271 -8.06 -7.25 -11.40
N ARG A 272 -9.24 -7.62 -11.92
CA ARG A 272 -10.41 -7.98 -11.11
C ARG A 272 -10.13 -9.18 -10.22
N LEU A 273 -9.48 -10.23 -10.76
CA LEU A 273 -9.04 -11.39 -9.99
C LEU A 273 -8.12 -10.95 -8.84
N ASP A 274 -7.07 -10.19 -9.14
CA ASP A 274 -6.08 -9.79 -8.14
C ASP A 274 -6.70 -8.88 -7.07
N ALA A 275 -7.60 -7.97 -7.47
CA ALA A 275 -8.37 -7.14 -6.55
C ALA A 275 -9.27 -7.98 -5.64
N ALA A 276 -9.94 -9.01 -6.16
CA ALA A 276 -10.78 -9.90 -5.36
C ALA A 276 -9.97 -10.73 -4.36
N LEU A 277 -8.81 -11.26 -4.76
CA LEU A 277 -7.92 -11.99 -3.86
C LEU A 277 -7.40 -11.09 -2.72
N LEU A 278 -7.00 -9.85 -3.06
CA LEU A 278 -6.55 -8.86 -2.08
C LEU A 278 -7.69 -8.37 -1.18
N ARG A 279 -8.91 -8.18 -1.72
CA ARG A 279 -10.11 -7.82 -0.96
C ARG A 279 -10.45 -8.90 0.06
N ALA A 280 -10.48 -10.15 -0.36
CA ALA A 280 -10.76 -11.29 0.52
C ALA A 280 -9.76 -11.35 1.70
N ARG A 281 -8.47 -11.14 1.42
CA ARG A 281 -7.46 -11.03 2.46
C ARG A 281 -7.72 -9.84 3.40
N ALA A 282 -8.01 -8.66 2.85
CA ALA A 282 -8.27 -7.48 3.64
C ALA A 282 -9.52 -7.64 4.54
N LYS A 283 -10.59 -8.27 4.04
CA LYS A 283 -11.77 -8.64 4.83
C LYS A 283 -11.43 -9.59 5.96
N LEU A 284 -10.60 -10.59 5.70
CA LEU A 284 -10.16 -11.54 6.71
C LEU A 284 -9.42 -10.84 7.86
N GLU A 285 -8.44 -9.99 7.54
CA GLU A 285 -7.68 -9.22 8.54
C GLU A 285 -8.54 -8.18 9.27
N ALA A 286 -9.64 -7.73 8.64
CA ALA A 286 -10.64 -6.86 9.26
C ALA A 286 -11.62 -7.60 10.20
N GLY A 287 -11.56 -8.94 10.24
CA GLY A 287 -12.42 -9.78 11.07
C GLY A 287 -13.79 -10.09 10.46
N ASP A 288 -13.93 -10.02 9.14
CA ASP A 288 -15.17 -10.38 8.45
C ASP A 288 -15.41 -11.91 8.45
N ASP A 289 -16.63 -12.31 8.05
CA ASP A 289 -17.05 -13.71 8.01
C ASP A 289 -16.20 -14.59 7.07
N LEU A 290 -15.60 -15.63 7.64
CA LEU A 290 -14.67 -16.52 6.95
C LEU A 290 -15.36 -17.37 5.87
N GLU A 291 -16.61 -17.79 6.08
CA GLU A 291 -17.34 -18.56 5.07
C GLU A 291 -17.65 -17.71 3.83
N GLY A 292 -18.07 -16.46 4.03
CA GLY A 292 -18.19 -15.45 2.98
C GLY A 292 -16.88 -15.23 2.23
N ILE A 293 -15.76 -15.11 2.94
CA ILE A 293 -14.43 -14.93 2.34
C ILE A 293 -14.01 -16.15 1.51
N VAL A 294 -14.21 -17.38 2.00
CA VAL A 294 -13.94 -18.61 1.23
C VAL A 294 -14.71 -18.59 -0.10
N ARG A 295 -16.02 -18.28 -0.06
CA ARG A 295 -16.86 -18.21 -1.26
C ARG A 295 -16.40 -17.14 -2.24
N GLU A 296 -16.00 -15.96 -1.73
CA GLU A 296 -15.49 -14.87 -2.56
C GLU A 296 -14.20 -15.27 -3.29
N VAL A 297 -13.26 -15.93 -2.59
CA VAL A 297 -12.02 -16.41 -3.21
C VAL A 297 -12.29 -17.52 -4.22
N ASP A 298 -13.18 -18.46 -3.93
CA ASP A 298 -13.56 -19.51 -4.88
C ASP A 298 -14.24 -18.92 -6.13
N GLN A 299 -15.11 -17.91 -5.97
CA GLN A 299 -15.72 -17.19 -7.08
C GLN A 299 -14.66 -16.44 -7.90
N ALA A 300 -13.73 -15.75 -7.26
CA ALA A 300 -12.64 -15.05 -7.96
C ALA A 300 -11.79 -16.05 -8.76
N ALA A 301 -11.40 -17.15 -8.14
CA ALA A 301 -10.59 -18.20 -8.77
C ALA A 301 -11.30 -18.86 -9.96
N SER A 302 -12.63 -18.87 -10.02
CA SER A 302 -13.37 -19.39 -11.18
C SER A 302 -13.07 -18.65 -12.50
N VAL A 303 -12.63 -17.39 -12.42
CA VAL A 303 -12.21 -16.59 -13.58
C VAL A 303 -10.90 -17.12 -14.19
N SER A 304 -9.99 -17.64 -13.37
CA SER A 304 -8.73 -18.24 -13.81
C SER A 304 -8.33 -19.40 -12.88
N PRO A 305 -8.94 -20.59 -13.02
CA PRO A 305 -8.81 -21.68 -12.06
C PRO A 305 -7.40 -22.25 -11.91
N TYR A 306 -6.55 -22.03 -12.93
CA TYR A 306 -5.16 -22.49 -12.98
C TYR A 306 -4.16 -21.35 -12.81
N ALA A 307 -4.60 -20.14 -12.44
CA ALA A 307 -3.67 -19.10 -12.03
C ALA A 307 -3.03 -19.50 -10.70
N ARG A 308 -1.71 -19.67 -10.67
CA ARG A 308 -0.93 -20.03 -9.45
C ARG A 308 -1.35 -19.18 -8.23
N ARG A 309 -1.48 -17.86 -8.41
CA ARG A 309 -1.90 -16.92 -7.36
C ARG A 309 -3.31 -17.18 -6.82
N ALA A 310 -4.26 -17.61 -7.66
CA ALA A 310 -5.61 -17.96 -7.22
C ALA A 310 -5.58 -19.23 -6.37
N VAL A 311 -4.85 -20.26 -6.81
CA VAL A 311 -4.70 -21.52 -6.06
C VAL A 311 -4.03 -21.28 -4.71
N MET A 312 -2.98 -20.43 -4.66
CA MET A 312 -2.31 -20.06 -3.42
C MET A 312 -3.26 -19.43 -2.40
N TYR A 313 -4.04 -18.43 -2.82
CA TYR A 313 -4.99 -17.74 -1.94
C TYR A 313 -6.13 -18.67 -1.50
N GLN A 314 -6.68 -19.49 -2.40
CA GLN A 314 -7.67 -20.51 -2.05
C GLN A 314 -7.16 -21.48 -0.99
N ALA A 315 -5.94 -21.99 -1.17
CA ALA A 315 -5.32 -22.93 -0.24
C ALA A 315 -5.15 -22.33 1.16
N VAL A 316 -4.66 -21.08 1.24
CA VAL A 316 -4.41 -20.38 2.51
C VAL A 316 -5.72 -20.07 3.24
N VAL A 317 -6.73 -19.54 2.56
CA VAL A 317 -8.03 -19.26 3.21
C VAL A 317 -8.66 -20.55 3.73
N ARG A 318 -8.60 -21.64 2.98
CA ARG A 318 -9.10 -22.94 3.42
C ARG A 318 -8.32 -23.48 4.61
N LEU A 319 -7.00 -23.30 4.63
CA LEU A 319 -6.17 -23.65 5.77
C LEU A 319 -6.52 -22.82 7.01
N ILE A 320 -6.82 -21.53 6.85
CA ILE A 320 -7.27 -20.64 7.94
C ILE A 320 -8.61 -21.08 8.51
N ALA A 321 -9.55 -21.51 7.67
CA ALA A 321 -10.83 -22.07 8.10
C ALA A 321 -10.70 -23.28 9.01
N LEU A 322 -9.54 -23.93 9.02
CA LEU A 322 -9.27 -25.04 9.91
C LEU A 322 -8.83 -24.61 11.31
N ARG A 323 -8.30 -23.39 11.52
CA ARG A 323 -7.65 -22.93 12.78
C ARG A 323 -8.52 -23.09 14.05
N GLY A 324 -9.84 -23.05 13.92
CA GLY A 324 -10.78 -23.24 15.03
C GLY A 324 -11.23 -24.70 15.27
N SER A 325 -10.93 -25.61 14.35
CA SER A 325 -11.32 -27.03 14.50
C SER A 325 -10.44 -27.75 15.53
N PRO A 326 -10.99 -28.66 16.36
CA PRO A 326 -10.20 -29.55 17.21
C PRO A 326 -9.12 -30.30 16.42
N VAL A 327 -7.95 -30.51 17.02
CA VAL A 327 -6.75 -31.04 16.35
C VAL A 327 -7.04 -32.34 15.59
N CYS A 328 -7.70 -33.32 16.24
CA CYS A 328 -7.98 -34.60 15.60
C CYS A 328 -9.13 -34.55 14.57
N GLU A 329 -10.11 -33.67 14.75
CA GLU A 329 -11.15 -33.44 13.74
C GLU A 329 -10.61 -32.73 12.49
N ARG A 330 -9.47 -32.03 12.62
CA ARG A 330 -8.81 -31.30 11.54
C ARG A 330 -8.05 -32.22 10.59
N LYS A 331 -7.50 -33.34 11.07
CA LYS A 331 -6.67 -34.28 10.28
C LYS A 331 -7.30 -34.71 8.94
N PRO A 332 -8.54 -35.22 8.87
CA PRO A 332 -9.15 -35.60 7.58
C PRO A 332 -9.37 -34.39 6.66
N LYS A 333 -9.62 -33.19 7.21
CA LYS A 333 -9.79 -31.95 6.43
C LYS A 333 -8.45 -31.47 5.84
N LEU A 334 -7.35 -31.62 6.59
CA LEU A 334 -5.99 -31.35 6.11
C LEU A 334 -5.59 -32.29 4.98
N GLN A 335 -5.88 -33.58 5.13
CA GLN A 335 -5.64 -34.58 4.08
C GLN A 335 -6.45 -34.26 2.81
N ALA A 336 -7.72 -33.87 2.96
CA ALA A 336 -8.56 -33.43 1.84
C ALA A 336 -8.02 -32.15 1.17
N LEU A 337 -7.53 -31.18 1.96
CA LEU A 337 -6.91 -29.96 1.44
C LEU A 337 -5.61 -30.25 0.68
N ARG A 338 -4.79 -31.18 1.18
CA ARG A 338 -3.58 -31.65 0.51
C ARG A 338 -3.91 -32.29 -0.84
N GLN A 339 -4.90 -33.18 -0.87
CA GLN A 339 -5.34 -33.81 -2.13
C GLN A 339 -5.89 -32.76 -3.11
N TRP A 340 -6.73 -31.84 -2.63
CA TRP A 340 -7.28 -30.76 -3.45
C TRP A 340 -6.19 -29.90 -4.10
N LEU A 341 -5.09 -29.64 -3.36
CA LEU A 341 -3.94 -28.89 -3.86
C LEU A 341 -3.11 -29.73 -4.84
N ALA A 342 -2.94 -31.04 -4.59
CA ALA A 342 -2.28 -31.95 -5.51
C ALA A 342 -2.98 -31.98 -6.88
N ASP A 343 -4.31 -32.02 -6.89
CA ASP A 343 -5.14 -31.98 -8.11
C ASP A 343 -5.02 -30.64 -8.87
N ARG A 344 -4.50 -29.60 -8.22
CA ARG A 344 -4.30 -28.24 -8.76
C ARG A 344 -2.84 -27.82 -8.78
N SER A 345 -1.92 -28.79 -8.73
CA SER A 345 -0.48 -28.52 -8.66
C SER A 345 0.13 -28.11 -10.00
N MET A 346 -0.60 -28.25 -11.12
CA MET A 346 -0.12 -27.90 -12.48
C MET A 346 0.53 -26.51 -12.59
N PRO A 347 0.04 -25.43 -11.93
CA PRO A 347 0.65 -24.10 -12.03
C PRO A 347 1.96 -23.94 -11.25
N PHE A 348 2.38 -24.94 -10.46
CA PHE A 348 3.57 -24.91 -9.64
C PHE A 348 4.71 -25.66 -10.34
N VAL A 349 5.90 -25.06 -10.35
CA VAL A 349 7.09 -25.70 -10.90
C VAL A 349 7.62 -26.76 -9.93
N ALA A 350 8.40 -27.72 -10.44
CA ALA A 350 9.07 -28.69 -9.58
C ALA A 350 9.97 -27.96 -8.56
N GLY A 351 9.79 -28.28 -7.27
CA GLY A 351 10.51 -27.62 -6.19
C GLY A 351 10.00 -26.22 -5.82
N ASP A 352 8.76 -25.86 -6.19
CA ASP A 352 8.16 -24.58 -5.79
C ASP A 352 8.18 -24.40 -4.27
N ALA A 353 8.91 -23.39 -3.80
CA ALA A 353 9.16 -23.16 -2.38
C ALA A 353 7.88 -22.86 -1.58
N TRP A 354 6.91 -22.17 -2.19
CA TRP A 354 5.64 -21.89 -1.52
C TRP A 354 4.83 -23.18 -1.32
N LEU A 355 4.80 -24.03 -2.34
CA LEU A 355 4.10 -25.32 -2.27
C LEU A 355 4.69 -26.21 -1.17
N GLN A 356 6.02 -26.25 -1.04
CA GLN A 356 6.70 -26.99 0.03
C GLN A 356 6.35 -26.43 1.41
N GLN A 357 6.43 -25.10 1.61
CA GLN A 357 6.03 -24.47 2.88
C GLN A 357 4.59 -24.80 3.25
N PHE A 358 3.67 -24.74 2.28
CA PHE A 358 2.27 -25.09 2.52
C PHE A 358 2.10 -26.56 2.94
N ILE A 359 2.78 -27.48 2.27
CA ILE A 359 2.78 -28.91 2.61
C ILE A 359 3.33 -29.12 4.02
N ASP A 360 4.43 -28.46 4.39
CA ASP A 360 5.02 -28.56 5.73
C ASP A 360 4.02 -28.15 6.83
N VAL A 361 3.24 -27.08 6.59
CA VAL A 361 2.18 -26.64 7.51
C VAL A 361 1.07 -27.68 7.65
N VAL A 362 0.63 -28.24 6.52
CA VAL A 362 -0.42 -29.27 6.51
C VAL A 362 0.04 -30.52 7.24
N GLU A 363 1.23 -31.05 6.92
CA GLU A 363 1.77 -32.25 7.56
C GLU A 363 2.04 -32.07 9.05
N PHE A 364 2.53 -30.89 9.44
CA PHE A 364 2.71 -30.57 10.86
C PHE A 364 1.38 -30.63 11.62
N GLY A 365 0.31 -30.08 11.04
CA GLY A 365 -1.04 -30.14 11.60
C GLY A 365 -1.58 -31.58 11.68
N GLU A 366 -1.30 -32.42 10.68
CA GLU A 366 -1.71 -33.83 10.67
C GLU A 366 -1.04 -34.63 11.81
N ARG A 367 0.26 -34.42 12.02
CA ARG A 367 1.06 -35.12 13.06
C ARG A 367 0.66 -34.75 14.49
N ARG A 368 0.00 -33.61 14.70
CA ARG A 368 -0.43 -33.15 16.04
C ARG A 368 -1.51 -34.03 16.67
N CYS A 369 -2.29 -34.78 15.89
CA CYS A 369 -3.26 -35.73 16.44
C CYS A 369 -2.62 -37.05 16.88
N ASP A 370 -1.44 -37.38 16.36
CA ASP A 370 -0.75 -38.65 16.62
C ASP A 370 0.13 -38.60 17.87
N ARG A 371 0.20 -37.45 18.55
CA ARG A 371 0.93 -37.19 19.80
C ARG A 371 -0.07 -36.84 20.90
#